data_AF-A0A090CY01-F1
#
_entry.id   AF-A0A090CY01-F1
#
_cell.length_a   1.000
_cell.length_b   1.000
_cell.length_c   1.000
_cell.angle_alpha   90.00
_cell.angle_beta   90.00
_cell.angle_gamma   90.00
#
_symmetry.space_group_name_H-M   'P 1'
#
loop_
_entity.id
_entity.type
_entity.pdbx_description
1 polymer ?
#
loop_
_entity_poly.entity_id
_entity_poly.type
_entity_poly.pdbx_seq_one_letter_code
_entity_poly.pdbx_strand_id
1 'polypeptide(L)' 'MKPKSIKELKQTIAKLEFQNDQLLAELNYLNRLLRSIGFPEGLNSVKKTAEELLSQDKN' A
#
# COMPACT_ATOMS: atom_id res chain seq x y z
N MET A 1 -19.64 24.84 -2.61
CA MET A 1 -18.99 23.87 -3.51
C MET A 1 -20.07 23.26 -4.39
N LYS A 2 -19.97 23.30 -5.73
CA LYS A 2 -21.02 22.72 -6.59
C LYS A 2 -20.96 21.18 -6.50
N PRO A 3 -22.10 20.47 -6.44
CA PRO A 3 -22.11 19.01 -6.43
C PRO A 3 -21.58 18.48 -7.76
N LYS A 4 -20.69 17.49 -7.70
CA LYS A 4 -20.19 16.79 -8.90
C LYS A 4 -21.35 16.10 -9.60
N SER A 5 -21.35 16.16 -10.92
CA SER A 5 -22.27 15.38 -11.75
C SER A 5 -21.97 13.88 -11.64
N ILE A 6 -22.97 13.04 -11.94
CA ILE A 6 -22.81 11.59 -11.96
C ILE A 6 -21.66 11.17 -12.91
N LYS A 7 -21.49 11.87 -14.03
CA LYS A 7 -20.41 11.62 -14.99
C LYS A 7 -19.02 11.86 -14.37
N GLU A 8 -18.85 13.00 -13.68
CA GLU A 8 -17.59 13.34 -13.01
C GLU A 8 -17.28 12.38 -11.85
N LEU A 9 -18.32 11.91 -11.13
CA LEU A 9 -18.16 10.89 -10.09
C LEU A 9 -17.69 9.57 -10.69
N LYS A 10 -18.31 9.09 -11.78
CA LYS A 10 -17.88 7.86 -12.47
C LYS A 10 -16.44 7.96 -13.00
N GLN A 11 -16.05 9.09 -13.56
CA GLN A 11 -14.67 9.31 -14.00
C GLN A 11 -13.68 9.31 -12.82
N THR A 12 -14.08 9.89 -11.68
CA THR A 12 -13.27 9.86 -10.47
C THR A 12 -13.11 8.42 -9.97
N ILE A 13 -14.19 7.63 -9.96
CA ILE A 13 -14.15 6.22 -9.56
C ILE A 13 -13.21 5.43 -10.46
N ALA A 14 -13.37 5.49 -11.78
CA ALA A 14 -12.52 4.77 -12.72
C ALA A 14 -11.02 5.13 -12.56
N LYS A 15 -10.72 6.40 -12.30
CA LYS A 15 -9.35 6.83 -12.00
C LYS A 15 -8.83 6.21 -10.70
N LEU A 16 -9.64 6.21 -9.64
CA LEU A 16 -9.25 5.65 -8.35
C LEU A 16 -9.10 4.13 -8.42
N GLU A 17 -9.96 3.44 -9.15
CA GLU A 17 -9.86 1.99 -9.41
C GLU A 17 -8.55 1.67 -10.11
N PHE A 18 -8.24 2.37 -11.21
CA PHE A 18 -6.96 2.20 -11.90
C PHE A 18 -5.75 2.44 -10.99
N GLN A 19 -5.77 3.51 -10.19
CA GLN A 19 -4.69 3.80 -9.25
C GLN A 19 -4.55 2.71 -8.18
N ASN A 20 -5.68 2.21 -7.66
CA ASN A 20 -5.69 1.15 -6.66
C ASN A 20 -5.11 -0.15 -7.23
N ASP A 21 -5.53 -0.54 -8.43
CA ASP A 21 -5.03 -1.75 -9.10
C ASP A 21 -3.51 -1.71 -9.28
N GLN A 22 -2.96 -0.56 -9.71
CA GLN A 22 -1.51 -0.38 -9.82
C GLN A 22 -0.81 -0.46 -8.46
N LEU A 23 -1.34 0.21 -7.43
CA LEU A 23 -0.76 0.18 -6.08
C LEU A 23 -0.77 -1.23 -5.49
N LEU A 24 -1.85 -1.99 -5.69
CA LEU A 24 -1.94 -3.38 -5.25
C LEU A 24 -0.97 -4.29 -6.00
N ALA A 25 -0.78 -4.09 -7.30
CA ALA A 25 0.20 -4.84 -8.08
C ALA A 25 1.63 -4.61 -7.54
N GLU A 26 2.02 -3.35 -7.32
CA GLU A 26 3.32 -2.99 -6.78
C GLU A 26 3.52 -3.52 -5.35
N LEU A 27 2.51 -3.39 -4.49
CA LEU A 27 2.56 -3.88 -3.11
C LEU A 27 2.71 -5.41 -3.06
N ASN A 28 2.02 -6.13 -3.96
CA ASN A 28 2.18 -7.57 -4.10
C ASN A 28 3.58 -7.97 -4.60
N TYR A 29 4.14 -7.21 -5.55
CA TYR A 29 5.49 -7.43 -6.03
C TYR A 29 6.53 -7.23 -4.91
N LEU A 30 6.44 -6.14 -4.16
CA LEU A 30 7.28 -5.89 -2.98
C LEU A 30 7.15 -7.00 -1.94
N ASN A 31 5.93 -7.43 -1.64
CA ASN A 31 5.70 -8.52 -0.70
C ASN A 31 6.38 -9.84 -1.13
N ARG A 32 6.35 -10.16 -2.44
CA ARG A 32 7.06 -11.32 -2.99
C ARG A 32 8.58 -11.16 -2.88
N LEU A 33 9.10 -9.98 -3.20
CA LEU A 33 10.54 -9.69 -3.10
C LEU A 33 11.02 -9.84 -1.66
N LEU A 34 10.29 -9.28 -0.69
CA LEU A 34 10.62 -9.38 0.73
C LEU A 34 10.66 -10.84 1.22
N ARG A 35 9.69 -11.64 0.80
CA ARG A 35 9.70 -13.09 1.07
C ARG A 35 10.90 -13.79 0.47
N SER A 36 11.35 -13.39 -0.71
CA SER A 36 12.51 -14.00 -1.38
C SER A 36 13.85 -13.69 -0.70
N ILE A 37 13.95 -12.58 0.04
CA ILE A 37 15.18 -12.16 0.73
C ILE A 37 15.18 -12.49 2.23
N GLY A 38 14.24 -13.32 2.71
CA GLY A 38 14.24 -13.83 4.08
C GLY A 38 13.29 -13.14 5.06
N PHE A 39 12.34 -12.32 4.60
CA PHE A 39 11.21 -11.86 5.42
C PHE A 39 10.00 -12.78 5.20
N PRO A 40 9.77 -13.82 6.02
CA PRO A 40 8.81 -14.89 5.73
C PRO A 40 7.36 -14.41 5.56
N GLU A 41 6.93 -13.37 6.26
CA GLU A 41 5.61 -12.78 6.10
C GLU A 41 5.62 -11.54 5.19
N GLY A 42 6.74 -11.28 4.51
CA GLY A 42 6.95 -10.16 3.61
C GLY A 42 6.80 -8.82 4.31
N LEU A 43 5.87 -7.99 3.82
CA LEU A 43 5.65 -6.64 4.36
C LEU A 43 5.31 -6.62 5.85
N ASN A 44 4.61 -7.65 6.35
CA ASN A 44 4.26 -7.73 7.78
C ASN A 44 5.49 -7.87 8.67
N SER A 45 6.41 -8.76 8.31
CA SER A 45 7.66 -8.95 9.07
C SER A 45 8.51 -7.67 9.05
N VAL A 46 8.65 -7.04 7.87
CA VAL A 46 9.39 -5.78 7.73
C VAL A 46 8.78 -4.68 8.58
N LYS A 47 7.45 -4.53 8.54
CA LYS A 47 6.74 -3.50 9.32
C LYS A 47 6.98 -3.68 10.82
N LYS A 48 6.86 -4.92 11.32
CA LYS A 48 7.09 -5.24 12.73
C LYS A 48 8.53 -4.90 13.15
N THR A 49 9.52 -5.29 12.36
CA THR A 49 10.92 -4.95 12.63
C THR A 49 11.14 -3.43 12.65
N ALA A 50 10.54 -2.69 11.71
CA ALA A 50 10.65 -1.23 11.69
C ALA A 50 10.00 -0.59 12.94
N GLU A 51 8.83 -1.07 13.36
CA GLU A 51 8.15 -0.59 14.58
C GLU A 51 8.96 -0.88 15.84
N GLU A 52 9.61 -2.05 15.93
CA GLU A 52 10.50 -2.41 17.04
C GLU A 52 11.72 -1.48 17.09
N LEU A 53 12.40 -1.25 15.97
CA LEU A 53 13.54 -0.34 15.88
C LEU A 53 13.17 1.09 16.30
N LEU A 54 12.07 1.62 15.76
CA LEU A 54 11.58 2.96 16.09
C LEU A 54 11.14 3.10 17.56
N SER A 55 10.77 1.99 18.21
CA SER A 55 10.40 1.97 19.63
C SER A 55 11.63 1.88 20.54
N GLN A 56 12.71 1.24 20.07
CA GLN A 56 13.99 1.19 20.78
C GLN A 56 14.69 2.56 20.78
N ASP A 57 14.57 3.33 19.70
CA ASP A 57 15.15 4.69 19.60
C ASP A 57 14.45 5.73 20.50
N LYS A 58 13.29 5.41 21.08
CA LYS A 58 12.47 6.34 21.90
C LYS A 58 12.62 6.17 23.41
N ASN A 59 13.43 5.21 23.87
CA ASN A 59 13.74 4.95 25.27
C ASN A 59 15.23 5.17 25.54
#